data_AF-A0A7X8ZZQ1-F1
#
_entry.id   AF-A0A7X8ZZQ1-F1
#
_cell.length_a   1.000
_cell.length_b   1.000
_cell.length_c   1.000
_cell.angle_alpha   90.00
_cell.angle_beta   90.00
_cell.angle_gamma   90.00
#
_symmetry.space_group_name_H-M   'P 1'
#
loop_
_entity.id
_entity.type
_entity.pdbx_description
1 polymer ?
#
loop_
_entity_poly.entity_id
_entity_poly.type
_entity_poly.pdbx_seq_one_letter_code
_entity_poly.pdbx_strand_id
1 'polypeptide(L)'
;DATDSGALLAAADLEPHVGVFDVVVTNPPYIPTVTPVTQPEAVFDPQRALYGGSADGTSIPLAMADQALQWLAPGGFFIMEHDHTHASELAAALEAHPGWQDVVTVQDLTQTNRFVSAIRTDLPQPTPKTPPTLAQ
;
A
#
# COMPACT_ATOMS: atom_id res chain seq x y z
N ASP A 1 5.25 -14.95 -0.27
CA ASP A 1 4.01 -15.36 0.42
C ASP A 1 3.61 -14.20 1.33
N ALA A 2 2.38 -13.73 1.25
CA ALA A 2 1.87 -12.61 2.06
C ALA A 2 1.83 -12.94 3.57
N THR A 3 2.22 -14.16 3.95
CA THR A 3 2.31 -14.65 5.34
C THR A 3 3.73 -14.75 5.90
N ASP A 4 4.75 -14.16 5.25
CA ASP A 4 6.08 -14.02 5.84
C ASP A 4 6.20 -12.66 6.57
N SER A 5 6.65 -12.66 7.82
CA SER A 5 7.10 -11.48 8.57
C SER A 5 8.25 -10.74 7.88
N GLY A 6 8.86 -11.37 6.87
CA GLY A 6 9.70 -10.74 5.88
C GLY A 6 8.96 -9.92 4.82
N ALA A 7 7.63 -9.85 4.66
CA ALA A 7 7.04 -9.08 3.54
C ALA A 7 7.06 -7.55 3.78
N LEU A 8 6.78 -7.10 5.01
CA LEU A 8 6.88 -5.68 5.40
C LEU A 8 8.33 -5.27 5.73
N LEU A 9 9.18 -6.23 6.11
CA LEU A 9 10.62 -6.04 6.36
C LEU A 9 11.51 -6.31 5.13
N ALA A 10 11.07 -7.09 4.14
CA ALA A 10 11.76 -7.27 2.86
C ALA A 10 11.44 -6.13 1.89
N ALA A 11 10.36 -5.37 2.13
CA ALA A 11 10.26 -4.01 1.60
C ALA A 11 11.51 -3.18 1.95
N ALA A 12 12.06 -3.35 3.16
CA ALA A 12 13.31 -2.73 3.58
C ALA A 12 14.57 -3.43 3.01
N ASP A 13 14.44 -4.58 2.35
CA ASP A 13 15.55 -5.32 1.70
C ASP A 13 15.52 -5.18 0.15
N LEU A 14 14.59 -4.37 -0.38
CA LEU A 14 14.55 -3.92 -1.78
C LEU A 14 15.30 -2.60 -2.02
N GLU A 15 16.09 -2.13 -1.04
CA GLU A 15 17.02 -0.99 -1.20
C GLU A 15 17.83 -1.00 -2.51
N PRO A 16 18.33 -2.14 -3.06
CA PRO A 16 19.03 -2.11 -4.33
C PRO A 16 18.12 -1.88 -5.56
N HIS A 17 16.79 -1.75 -5.41
CA HIS A 17 15.80 -1.77 -6.50
C HIS A 17 14.92 -0.50 -6.52
N VAL A 18 15.52 0.65 -6.21
CA VAL A 18 14.88 1.96 -6.32
C VAL A 18 14.63 2.32 -7.80
N GLY A 19 13.38 2.61 -8.15
CA GLY A 19 13.01 3.14 -9.45
C GLY A 19 13.12 2.17 -10.62
N VAL A 20 13.12 0.85 -10.37
CA VAL A 20 13.34 -0.17 -11.42
C VAL A 20 12.11 -1.00 -11.76
N PHE A 21 11.03 -0.91 -10.97
CA PHE A 21 9.84 -1.73 -11.19
C PHE A 21 8.83 -1.01 -12.09
N ASP A 22 8.33 -1.70 -13.10
CA ASP A 22 7.25 -1.16 -13.94
C ASP A 22 5.89 -1.19 -13.25
N VAL A 23 5.69 -2.15 -12.32
CA VAL A 23 4.41 -2.37 -11.63
C VAL A 23 4.64 -2.76 -10.17
N VAL A 24 3.85 -2.20 -9.26
CA VAL A 24 3.73 -2.61 -7.86
C VAL A 24 2.26 -2.93 -7.58
N VAL A 25 1.99 -4.15 -7.13
CA VAL A 25 0.66 -4.61 -6.73
C VAL A 25 0.72 -5.04 -5.28
N THR A 26 -0.22 -4.58 -4.46
CA THR A 26 -0.28 -4.94 -3.04
C THR A 26 -1.70 -5.19 -2.56
N ASN A 27 -1.84 -6.13 -1.63
CA ASN A 27 -3.01 -6.31 -0.80
C ASN A 27 -2.58 -6.07 0.66
N PRO A 28 -2.57 -4.80 1.12
CA PRO A 28 -2.16 -4.47 2.47
C PRO A 28 -3.17 -4.96 3.50
N PRO A 29 -2.75 -5.17 4.76
CA PRO A 29 -3.72 -5.22 5.85
C PRO A 29 -4.47 -3.88 5.92
N TYR A 30 -5.80 -3.92 6.05
CA TYR A 30 -6.65 -2.73 6.03
C TYR A 30 -7.75 -2.72 7.11
N ILE A 31 -7.83 -3.73 7.98
CA ILE A 31 -8.85 -3.75 9.04
C ILE A 31 -8.51 -2.69 10.10
N PRO A 32 -9.47 -1.85 10.52
CA PRO A 32 -9.24 -0.89 11.60
C PRO A 32 -8.88 -1.59 12.92
N THR A 33 -7.92 -1.04 13.68
CA THR A 33 -7.41 -1.67 14.92
C THR A 33 -8.46 -1.83 16.03
N VAL A 34 -9.55 -1.07 15.95
CA VAL A 34 -10.66 -1.11 16.90
C VAL A 34 -11.79 -2.07 16.48
N THR A 35 -11.70 -2.66 15.28
CA THR A 35 -12.75 -3.51 14.72
C THR A 35 -12.47 -4.98 15.03
N PRO A 36 -13.45 -5.72 15.60
CA PRO A 36 -13.33 -7.16 15.74
C PRO A 36 -13.41 -7.83 14.37
N VAL A 37 -12.51 -8.78 14.12
CA VAL A 37 -12.53 -9.60 12.90
C VAL A 37 -13.70 -10.57 12.96
N THR A 38 -14.64 -10.44 12.03
CA THR A 38 -15.88 -11.26 11.99
C THR A 38 -15.94 -12.20 10.79
N GLN A 39 -15.06 -12.01 9.81
CA GLN A 39 -14.97 -12.82 8.61
C GLN A 39 -14.41 -14.23 8.94
N PRO A 40 -15.09 -15.32 8.58
CA PRO A 40 -14.63 -16.68 8.84
C PRO A 40 -13.25 -16.99 8.25
N GLU A 41 -12.95 -16.45 7.07
CA GLU A 41 -11.68 -16.62 6.36
C GLU A 41 -10.51 -15.96 7.11
N ALA A 42 -10.74 -14.81 7.73
CA ALA A 42 -9.74 -14.05 8.46
C ALA A 42 -9.30 -14.74 9.77
N VAL A 43 -10.00 -15.79 10.20
CA VAL A 43 -9.59 -16.64 11.34
C VAL A 43 -8.33 -17.46 11.01
N PHE A 44 -8.08 -17.73 9.73
CA PHE A 44 -6.91 -18.48 9.28
C PHE A 44 -5.68 -17.59 9.06
N ASP A 45 -5.88 -16.27 9.00
CA ASP A 45 -4.80 -15.31 8.78
C ASP A 45 -4.18 -14.82 10.09
N PRO A 46 -2.86 -14.58 10.12
CA PRO A 46 -2.23 -13.98 11.28
C PRO A 46 -2.73 -12.53 11.45
N GLN A 47 -2.93 -12.09 12.68
CA GLN A 47 -3.46 -10.74 13.00
C GLN A 47 -2.72 -9.60 12.28
N ARG A 48 -1.41 -9.73 12.08
CA ARG A 48 -0.57 -8.74 11.37
C ARG A 48 -0.91 -8.58 9.88
N ALA A 49 -1.51 -9.59 9.27
CA ALA A 49 -1.98 -9.57 7.88
C ALA A 49 -3.38 -8.96 7.75
N LEU A 50 -4.03 -8.63 8.88
CA LEU A 50 -5.39 -8.12 8.90
C LEU A 50 -5.43 -6.62 9.19
N TYR A 51 -4.74 -6.16 10.24
CA TYR A 51 -4.92 -4.80 10.77
C TYR A 51 -4.07 -3.75 10.06
N GLY A 52 -4.72 -2.72 9.52
CA GLY A 52 -4.09 -1.65 8.75
C GLY A 52 -3.34 -0.58 9.58
N GLY A 53 -3.04 -0.87 10.84
CA GLY A 53 -2.14 -0.07 11.67
C GLY A 53 -2.75 1.16 12.34
N SER A 54 -3.98 1.58 11.99
CA SER A 54 -4.68 2.72 12.62
C SER A 54 -6.14 2.43 12.92
N ALA A 55 -6.77 3.35 13.66
CA ALA A 55 -8.18 3.26 14.09
C ALA A 55 -9.18 3.32 12.91
N ASP A 56 -8.73 3.80 11.76
CA ASP A 56 -9.43 3.79 10.46
C ASP A 56 -8.88 2.72 9.49
N GLY A 57 -7.78 2.05 9.83
CA GLY A 57 -7.19 0.99 9.01
C GLY A 57 -6.37 1.46 7.80
N THR A 58 -6.08 2.76 7.65
CA THR A 58 -5.41 3.31 6.46
C THR A 58 -3.90 3.56 6.60
N SER A 59 -3.33 3.49 7.80
CA SER A 59 -1.90 3.81 8.02
C SER A 59 -0.93 2.92 7.23
N ILE A 60 -1.11 1.59 7.24
CA ILE A 60 -0.26 0.68 6.46
C ILE A 60 -0.52 0.82 4.95
N PRO A 61 -1.79 0.88 4.47
CA PRO A 61 -2.07 1.20 3.07
C PRO A 61 -1.34 2.46 2.57
N LEU A 62 -1.43 3.57 3.30
CA LEU A 62 -0.79 4.82 2.88
C LEU A 62 0.74 4.73 2.90
N ALA A 63 1.32 4.10 3.93
CA ALA A 63 2.77 3.87 3.99
C ALA A 63 3.27 2.99 2.82
N MET A 64 2.49 2.00 2.39
CA MET A 64 2.80 1.19 1.22
C MET A 64 2.72 1.98 -0.09
N ALA A 65 1.76 2.89 -0.22
CA ALA A 65 1.71 3.80 -1.38
C ALA A 65 2.97 4.69 -1.43
N ASP A 66 3.36 5.29 -0.31
CA ASP A 66 4.58 6.11 -0.25
C ASP A 66 5.85 5.29 -0.60
N GLN A 67 5.92 4.05 -0.12
CA GLN A 67 7.04 3.16 -0.43
C GLN A 67 7.05 2.75 -1.92
N ALA A 68 5.88 2.52 -2.53
CA ALA A 68 5.77 2.15 -3.93
C ALA A 68 6.34 3.22 -4.87
N LEU A 69 6.23 4.51 -4.52
CA LEU A 69 6.86 5.61 -5.27
C LEU A 69 8.38 5.48 -5.36
N GLN A 70 9.03 4.88 -4.36
CA GLN A 70 10.47 4.68 -4.37
C GLN A 70 10.87 3.52 -5.28
N TRP A 71 10.04 2.49 -5.39
CA TRP A 71 10.32 1.27 -6.16
C TRP A 71 9.96 1.40 -7.64
N LEU A 72 8.84 2.04 -7.95
CA LEU A 72 8.34 2.17 -9.33
C LEU A 72 9.28 3.00 -10.18
N ALA A 73 9.54 2.64 -11.43
CA ALA A 73 10.13 3.54 -12.41
C ALA A 73 9.19 4.74 -12.68
N PRO A 74 9.69 5.90 -13.16
CA PRO A 74 8.83 6.96 -13.71
C PRO A 74 7.82 6.40 -14.72
N GLY A 75 6.54 6.69 -14.53
CA GLY A 75 5.44 6.12 -15.35
C GLY A 75 5.00 4.72 -14.94
N GLY A 76 5.58 4.13 -13.89
CA GLY A 76 5.22 2.80 -13.39
C GLY A 76 3.83 2.76 -12.74
N PHE A 77 3.18 1.60 -12.77
CA PHE A 77 1.80 1.42 -12.34
C PHE A 77 1.67 0.85 -10.93
N PHE A 78 0.76 1.43 -10.15
CA PHE A 78 0.46 0.99 -8.80
C PHE A 78 -0.98 0.48 -8.71
N ILE A 79 -1.17 -0.63 -7.99
CA ILE A 79 -2.48 -1.18 -7.65
C ILE A 79 -2.48 -1.61 -6.19
N MET A 80 -3.47 -1.17 -5.44
CA MET A 80 -3.67 -1.55 -4.04
C MET A 80 -5.10 -2.04 -3.82
N GLU A 81 -5.24 -3.25 -3.29
CA GLU A 81 -6.52 -3.72 -2.76
C GLU A 81 -6.88 -2.96 -1.48
N HIS A 82 -8.17 -2.71 -1.27
CA HIS A 82 -8.69 -2.14 -0.05
C HIS A 82 -10.11 -2.64 0.26
N ASP A 83 -10.58 -2.39 1.49
CA ASP A 83 -12.00 -2.54 1.78
C ASP A 83 -12.84 -1.45 1.11
N HIS A 84 -14.07 -1.78 0.70
CA HIS A 84 -14.98 -0.84 0.04
C HIS A 84 -15.21 0.46 0.81
N THR A 85 -15.10 0.44 2.15
CA THR A 85 -15.22 1.64 2.99
C THR A 85 -14.08 2.63 2.82
N HIS A 86 -12.90 2.20 2.33
CA HIS A 86 -11.71 3.03 2.21
C HIS A 86 -11.50 3.61 0.81
N ALA A 87 -12.36 3.24 -0.17
CA ALA A 87 -12.20 3.63 -1.57
C ALA A 87 -12.00 5.15 -1.75
N SER A 88 -12.90 5.95 -1.16
CA SER A 88 -12.85 7.41 -1.32
C SER A 88 -11.66 8.05 -0.61
N GLU A 89 -11.27 7.53 0.57
CA GLU A 89 -10.20 8.12 1.38
C GLU A 89 -8.83 7.86 0.74
N LEU A 90 -8.58 6.61 0.33
CA LEU A 90 -7.32 6.23 -0.31
C LEU A 90 -7.17 6.90 -1.68
N ALA A 91 -8.24 6.98 -2.48
CA ALA A 91 -8.20 7.72 -3.75
C ALA A 91 -7.85 9.20 -3.52
N ALA A 92 -8.52 9.85 -2.56
CA ALA A 92 -8.25 11.26 -2.26
C ALA A 92 -6.81 11.49 -1.75
N ALA A 93 -6.28 10.56 -0.93
CA ALA A 93 -4.90 10.63 -0.46
C ALA A 93 -3.89 10.52 -1.62
N LEU A 94 -4.12 9.60 -2.56
CA LEU A 94 -3.29 9.45 -3.76
C LEU A 94 -3.40 10.68 -4.67
N GLU A 95 -4.60 11.20 -4.91
CA GLU A 95 -4.82 12.41 -5.73
C GLU A 95 -4.15 13.66 -5.14
N ALA A 96 -4.09 13.77 -3.81
CA ALA A 96 -3.43 14.88 -3.14
C ALA A 96 -1.89 14.79 -3.17
N HIS A 97 -1.33 13.63 -3.50
CA HIS A 97 0.11 13.40 -3.47
C HIS A 97 0.75 13.60 -4.85
N PRO A 98 1.72 14.52 -5.01
CA PRO A 98 2.28 14.90 -6.33
C PRO A 98 3.05 13.79 -7.04
N GLY A 99 3.41 12.72 -6.33
CA GLY A 99 4.05 11.53 -6.89
C GLY A 99 3.11 10.64 -7.72
N TRP A 100 1.79 10.85 -7.63
CA TRP A 100 0.79 10.05 -8.32
C TRP A 100 0.01 10.88 -9.35
N GLN A 101 -0.44 10.21 -10.40
CA GLN A 101 -1.38 10.72 -11.38
C GLN A 101 -2.31 9.59 -11.83
N ASP A 102 -3.35 9.93 -12.60
CA ASP A 102 -4.29 8.96 -13.19
C ASP A 102 -4.89 8.02 -12.13
N VAL A 103 -5.29 8.58 -10.98
CA VAL A 103 -5.87 7.82 -9.86
C VAL A 103 -7.26 7.33 -10.23
N VAL A 104 -7.49 6.02 -10.10
CA VAL A 104 -8.75 5.37 -10.46
C VAL A 104 -9.14 4.35 -9.40
N THR A 105 -10.40 4.41 -8.95
CA THR A 105 -11.03 3.32 -8.18
C THR A 105 -11.56 2.25 -9.13
N VAL A 106 -11.20 0.99 -8.90
CA VAL A 106 -11.55 -0.15 -9.74
C VAL A 106 -12.45 -1.11 -8.96
N GLN A 107 -13.49 -1.59 -9.65
CA GLN A 107 -14.43 -2.55 -9.10
C GLN A 107 -13.98 -3.98 -9.37
N ASP A 108 -14.32 -4.88 -8.45
CA ASP A 108 -14.21 -6.32 -8.68
C ASP A 108 -15.38 -6.86 -9.53
N LEU A 109 -15.41 -8.18 -9.75
CA LEU A 109 -16.47 -8.85 -10.50
C LEU A 109 -17.85 -8.76 -9.83
N THR A 110 -17.92 -8.39 -8.55
CA THR A 110 -19.17 -8.17 -7.81
C THR A 110 -19.64 -6.72 -7.87
N GLN A 111 -18.93 -5.85 -8.61
CA GLN A 111 -19.18 -4.41 -8.70
C GLN A 111 -18.88 -3.66 -7.38
N THR A 112 -18.06 -4.25 -6.52
CA THR A 112 -17.60 -3.62 -5.28
C THR A 112 -16.29 -2.89 -5.54
N ASN A 113 -16.18 -1.64 -5.09
CA ASN A 113 -14.91 -0.90 -5.14
C ASN A 113 -13.87 -1.64 -4.28
N ARG A 114 -12.86 -2.23 -4.91
CA ARG A 114 -11.87 -3.08 -4.24
C ARG A 114 -10.44 -2.69 -4.46
N PHE A 115 -10.17 -1.87 -5.48
CA PHE A 115 -8.81 -1.45 -5.75
C PHE A 115 -8.75 0.05 -6.01
N VAL A 116 -7.63 0.65 -5.63
CA VAL A 116 -7.20 1.94 -6.16
C VAL A 116 -5.96 1.70 -7.01
N SER A 117 -5.90 2.36 -8.16
CA SER A 117 -4.74 2.33 -9.04
C SER A 117 -4.28 3.75 -9.36
N ALA A 118 -2.98 3.89 -9.66
CA ALA A 118 -2.37 5.16 -10.03
C ALA A 118 -1.11 4.92 -10.87
N ILE A 119 -0.67 5.95 -11.58
CA ILE A 119 0.61 5.98 -12.30
C ILE A 119 1.58 6.86 -11.51
N ARG A 120 2.82 6.39 -11.32
CA ARG A 120 3.89 7.20 -10.75
C ARG A 120 4.24 8.32 -11.73
N THR A 121 4.25 9.57 -11.26
CA THR A 121 4.65 10.72 -12.08
C THR A 121 6.13 10.66 -12.47
N ASP A 122 6.49 11.41 -13.51
CA ASP A 122 7.89 11.58 -13.95
C ASP A 122 8.70 12.57 -13.08
N LEU A 123 8.06 13.15 -12.06
CA LEU A 123 8.72 14.06 -11.14
C LEU A 123 9.90 13.35 -10.44
N PRO A 124 11.10 13.98 -10.43
CA PRO A 124 12.23 13.47 -9.67
C PRO A 124 11.85 13.32 -8.20
N GLN A 125 12.01 12.11 -7.65
CA GLN A 125 11.82 11.91 -6.22
C GLN A 125 12.92 12.68 -5.46
N PRO A 126 12.58 13.33 -4.32
CA PRO A 126 13.61 13.77 -3.39
C PRO A 126 14.47 12.56 -3.02
N THR A 127 15.79 12.71 -3.00
CA THR A 127 16.68 11.62 -2.57
C THR A 127 16.29 11.14 -1.17
N PRO A 128 16.25 9.81 -0.92
CA PRO A 128 15.95 9.30 0.41
C PRO A 128 16.96 9.85 1.41
N LYS A 129 16.47 10.42 2.52
CA LYS A 129 17.34 10.68 3.68
C LYS A 129 17.59 9.33 4.33
N THR A 130 18.87 8.98 4.53
CA THR A 130 19.29 7.78 5.25
C THR A 130 18.44 7.61 6.52
N PRO A 131 17.76 6.47 6.73
CA PRO A 131 17.00 6.27 7.95
C PRO A 131 17.96 6.30 9.16
N PRO A 132 17.56 6.85 10.31
CA PRO A 132 18.39 6.80 11.50
C PRO A 132 18.67 5.34 11.86
N THR A 133 19.93 5.01 12.07
CA THR A 133 20.35 3.69 12.55
C THR A 133 19.62 3.42 13.87
N LEU A 134 18.71 2.45 13.89
CA LEU A 134 18.21 1.90 15.14
C LEU A 134 19.37 1.14 15.79
N ALA A 135 19.98 1.77 16.79
CA ALA A 135 20.94 1.12 17.66
C ALA A 135 20.28 -0.09 18.34
N GLN A 136 21.04 -1.18 18.42
CA GLN A 136 20.67 -2.49 18.97
C GLN A 136 20.22 -2.43 20.43
#